data_AF-A0A972G784-F1
#
_entry.id   AF-A0A972G784-F1
#
_cell.length_a   1.000
_cell.length_b   1.000
_cell.length_c   1.000
_cell.angle_alpha   90.00
_cell.angle_beta   90.00
_cell.angle_gamma   90.00
#
_symmetry.space_group_name_H-M   'P 1'
#
loop_
_entity.id
_entity.type
_entity.pdbx_description
1 polymer ?
#
loop_
_entity_poly.entity_id
_entity_poly.type
_entity_poly.pdbx_seq_one_letter_code
_entity_poly.pdbx_strand_id
1 'polypeptide(L)'
;MAKWDFSAQLWIETCCKCKTRFGISDEVYRVALQQREHGSFHCPHGHSQHYVTGETEIEKLRRERDRLKQNNAYEVDRRRAAEADAEAQKRSAAAYKGAATRMKNRAKAGVCPCCNRTFQNLARHMASQHPDHELNNVVELGQAAND
;
A
#
# COMPACT_ATOMS: atom_id res chain seq x y z
N MET A 1 37.33 -64.51 2.48
CA MET A 1 36.31 -64.44 3.56
C MET A 1 35.57 -63.12 3.39
N ALA A 2 34.29 -63.15 3.00
CA ALA A 2 33.49 -61.93 2.92
C ALA A 2 33.29 -61.38 4.34
N LYS A 3 33.71 -60.14 4.58
CA LYS A 3 33.37 -59.41 5.80
C LYS A 3 31.94 -58.92 5.67
N TRP A 4 31.08 -59.37 6.57
CA TRP A 4 29.73 -58.85 6.74
C TRP A 4 29.80 -57.74 7.78
N ASP A 5 29.54 -56.51 7.36
CA ASP A 5 29.35 -55.38 8.25
C ASP A 5 27.87 -55.34 8.66
N PHE A 6 27.61 -55.44 9.96
CA PHE A 6 26.26 -55.45 10.54
C PHE A 6 25.87 -54.10 11.15
N SER A 7 26.65 -53.05 10.91
CA SER A 7 26.31 -51.72 11.37
C SER A 7 25.23 -51.10 10.47
N ALA A 8 24.15 -50.60 11.09
CA ALA A 8 23.08 -49.92 10.38
C ALA A 8 22.73 -48.61 11.12
N GLN A 9 22.68 -47.51 10.36
CA GLN A 9 22.19 -46.23 10.85
C GLN A 9 20.67 -46.15 10.66
N LEU A 10 19.98 -45.67 11.70
CA LEU A 10 18.54 -45.46 11.70
C LEU A 10 18.22 -43.98 11.87
N TRP A 11 17.19 -43.51 11.16
CA TRP A 11 16.60 -42.19 11.32
C TRP A 11 15.26 -42.32 12.05
N ILE A 12 15.04 -41.48 13.05
CA ILE A 12 13.79 -41.47 13.81
C ILE A 12 12.82 -40.50 13.13
N GLU A 13 11.74 -41.05 12.58
CA GLU A 13 10.66 -40.29 11.97
C GLU A 13 9.41 -40.29 12.84
N THR A 14 8.55 -39.30 12.62
CA THR A 14 7.23 -39.24 13.27
C THR A 14 6.15 -39.34 12.22
N CYS A 15 5.17 -40.21 12.44
CA CYS A 15 4.07 -40.35 11.50
C CYS A 15 3.26 -39.05 11.42
N CYS A 16 3.04 -38.52 10.21
CA CYS A 16 2.30 -37.28 10.02
C CYS A 16 0.83 -37.38 10.48
N LYS A 17 0.25 -38.58 10.49
CA LYS A 17 -1.15 -38.85 10.86
C LYS A 17 -1.31 -39.31 12.31
N CYS A 18 -0.77 -40.46 12.69
CA CYS A 18 -0.94 -41.04 14.03
C CYS A 18 0.13 -40.64 15.06
N LYS A 19 1.13 -39.85 14.66
CA LYS A 19 2.19 -39.31 15.54
C LYS A 19 3.09 -40.35 16.22
N THR A 20 2.98 -41.63 15.85
CA THR A 20 3.92 -42.67 16.31
C THR A 20 5.33 -42.35 15.82
N ARG A 21 6.32 -42.45 16.72
CA ARG A 21 7.75 -42.37 16.38
C ARG A 21 8.26 -43.74 15.96
N PHE A 22 9.03 -43.81 14.88
CA PHE A 22 9.56 -45.07 14.37
C PHE A 22 10.90 -44.86 13.66
N GLY A 23 11.73 -45.90 13.64
CA GLY A 23 13.01 -45.90 12.94
C GLY A 23 12.87 -46.36 11.50
N ILE A 24 13.55 -45.68 10.58
CA ILE A 24 13.76 -46.13 9.20
C ILE A 24 15.26 -46.25 8.92
N SER A 25 15.66 -47.15 8.01
CA SER A 25 17.07 -47.25 7.62
C SER A 25 17.52 -46.00 6.85
N ASP A 26 18.82 -45.73 6.91
CA ASP A 26 19.44 -44.65 6.13
C ASP A 26 19.16 -44.77 4.63
N GLU A 27 19.08 -45.99 4.09
CA GLU A 27 18.72 -46.23 2.69
C GLU A 27 17.28 -45.78 2.38
N VAL A 28 16.31 -46.18 3.22
CA VAL A 28 14.91 -45.77 3.06
C VAL A 28 14.76 -44.26 3.19
N TYR A 29 15.48 -43.66 4.15
CA TYR A 29 15.51 -42.22 4.31
C TYR A 29 16.02 -41.53 3.04
N ARG A 30 17.18 -41.94 2.51
CA ARG A 30 17.77 -41.37 1.29
C ARG A 30 16.86 -41.54 0.07
N VAL A 31 16.27 -42.71 -0.14
CA VAL A 31 15.35 -42.95 -1.26
C VAL A 31 14.11 -42.07 -1.14
N ALA A 32 13.52 -41.96 0.06
CA ALA A 32 12.38 -41.08 0.30
C ALA A 32 12.74 -39.60 0.11
N LEU A 33 13.98 -39.18 0.41
CA LEU A 33 14.46 -37.83 0.11
C LEU A 33 14.80 -37.58 -1.36
N GLN A 34 15.10 -38.63 -2.15
CA GLN A 34 15.32 -38.52 -3.59
C GLN A 34 13.98 -38.49 -4.35
N GLN A 35 12.99 -39.22 -3.85
CA GLN A 35 11.68 -39.36 -4.47
C GLN A 35 10.62 -38.48 -3.82
N ARG A 36 10.97 -37.31 -3.27
CA ARG A 36 10.02 -36.50 -2.46
C ARG A 36 8.71 -36.15 -3.17
N GLU A 37 8.77 -35.96 -4.48
CA GLU A 37 7.62 -35.57 -5.29
C GLU A 37 6.67 -36.74 -5.61
N HIS A 38 7.14 -38.00 -5.55
CA HIS A 38 6.38 -39.15 -6.07
C HIS A 38 6.44 -40.41 -5.18
N GLY A 39 7.40 -40.45 -4.26
CA GLY A 39 7.70 -41.57 -3.39
C GLY A 39 7.03 -41.41 -2.04
N SER A 40 6.55 -42.52 -1.49
CA SER A 40 5.96 -42.56 -0.16
C SER A 40 6.57 -43.68 0.66
N PHE A 41 6.58 -43.49 1.97
CA PHE A 41 6.95 -44.48 2.96
C PHE A 41 5.84 -44.61 4.01
N HIS A 42 5.85 -45.69 4.78
CA HIS A 42 4.74 -46.03 5.66
C HIS A 42 5.22 -46.14 7.11
N CYS A 43 4.40 -45.67 8.04
CA CYS A 43 4.62 -45.94 9.45
C CYS A 43 4.23 -47.39 9.80
N PRO A 44 4.58 -47.91 10.99
CA PRO A 44 4.22 -49.27 11.42
C PRO A 44 2.71 -49.54 11.47
N HIS A 45 1.89 -48.49 11.57
CA HIS A 45 0.43 -48.56 11.52
C HIS A 45 -0.15 -48.45 10.09
N GLY A 46 0.70 -48.40 9.06
CA GLY A 46 0.30 -48.40 7.64
C GLY A 46 -0.08 -47.04 7.05
N HIS A 47 0.13 -45.92 7.74
CA HIS A 47 -0.13 -44.60 7.17
C HIS A 47 0.97 -44.20 6.19
N SER A 48 0.59 -43.94 4.93
CA SER A 48 1.48 -43.42 3.89
C SER A 48 1.84 -41.95 4.16
N GLN A 49 3.12 -41.63 3.97
CA GLN A 49 3.68 -40.29 4.13
C GLN A 49 4.83 -40.08 3.15
N HIS A 50 5.11 -38.83 2.82
CA HIS A 50 6.22 -38.42 1.96
C HIS A 50 6.83 -37.14 2.52
N TYR A 51 8.07 -36.85 2.15
CA TYR A 51 8.69 -35.58 2.49
C TYR A 51 8.24 -34.52 1.49
N VAL A 52 7.79 -33.37 1.97
CA VAL A 52 7.43 -32.24 1.12
C VAL A 52 8.68 -31.41 0.81
N THR A 53 8.84 -30.99 -0.44
CA THR A 53 9.86 -30.01 -0.86
C THR A 53 9.18 -28.69 -1.20
N GLY A 54 9.74 -27.59 -0.71
CA GLY A 54 9.18 -26.25 -0.87
C GLY A 54 8.18 -25.90 0.22
N GLU A 55 7.46 -24.82 -0.01
CA GLU A 55 6.56 -24.26 0.98
C GLU A 55 5.23 -24.99 1.02
N THR A 56 4.81 -25.26 2.24
CA THR A 56 3.45 -25.70 2.51
C THR A 56 2.45 -24.65 2.05
N GLU A 57 1.24 -25.08 1.68
CA GLU A 57 0.15 -24.14 1.36
C GLU A 57 -0.09 -23.12 2.49
N ILE A 58 0.15 -23.52 3.74
CA ILE A 58 0.07 -22.62 4.90
C ILE A 58 1.13 -21.52 4.83
N GLU A 59 2.36 -21.84 4.45
CA GLU A 59 3.44 -20.85 4.29
C GLU A 59 3.18 -19.91 3.12
N LYS A 60 2.68 -20.44 1.98
CA LYS A 60 2.24 -19.61 0.85
C LYS A 60 1.14 -18.64 1.25
N LEU A 61 0.10 -19.12 1.93
CA LEU A 61 -1.01 -18.30 2.40
C LEU A 61 -0.55 -17.25 3.41
N ARG A 62 0.39 -17.58 4.30
CA ARG A 62 0.99 -16.61 5.23
C ARG A 62 1.75 -15.52 4.51
N ARG A 63 2.59 -15.87 3.53
CA ARG A 63 3.31 -14.88 2.73
C ARG A 63 2.34 -13.98 1.98
N GLU A 64 1.33 -14.55 1.32
CA GLU A 64 0.39 -13.75 0.54
C GLU A 64 -0.40 -12.80 1.44
N ARG A 65 -0.84 -13.27 2.62
CA ARG A 65 -1.43 -12.40 3.64
C ARG A 65 -0.49 -11.25 4.03
N ASP A 66 0.77 -11.55 4.29
CA ASP A 66 1.75 -10.54 4.72
C ASP A 66 2.03 -9.52 3.63
N ARG A 67 2.12 -9.97 2.37
CA ARG A 67 2.23 -9.11 1.19
C ARG A 67 1.01 -8.21 1.03
N LEU A 68 -0.20 -8.75 1.13
CA LEU A 68 -1.44 -7.99 1.04
C LEU A 68 -1.55 -6.96 2.16
N LYS A 69 -1.12 -7.31 3.38
CA LYS A 69 -1.09 -6.39 4.52
C LYS A 69 -0.12 -5.24 4.28
N GLN A 70 1.08 -5.51 3.76
CA GLN A 70 2.06 -4.48 3.40
C GLN A 70 1.54 -3.56 2.29
N ASN A 71 0.96 -4.13 1.23
CA ASN A 71 0.36 -3.35 0.14
C ASN A 71 -0.77 -2.45 0.65
N ASN A 72 -1.65 -2.98 1.50
CA ASN A 72 -2.75 -2.20 2.07
C ASN A 72 -2.23 -1.03 2.91
N ALA A 73 -1.22 -1.26 3.76
CA ALA A 73 -0.62 -0.20 4.57
C ALA A 73 -0.02 0.91 3.67
N TYR A 74 0.72 0.53 2.63
CA TYR A 74 1.26 1.48 1.66
C TYR A 74 0.17 2.31 0.97
N GLU A 75 -0.91 1.65 0.54
CA GLU A 75 -2.03 2.32 -0.14
C GLU A 75 -2.78 3.28 0.78
N VAL A 76 -2.97 2.92 2.04
CA VAL A 76 -3.58 3.79 3.06
C VAL A 76 -2.71 5.02 3.30
N ASP A 77 -1.40 4.85 3.45
CA ASP A 77 -0.47 5.97 3.66
C ASP A 77 -0.43 6.90 2.43
N ARG A 78 -0.38 6.32 1.22
CA ARG A 78 -0.43 7.08 -0.03
C ARG A 78 -1.72 7.89 -0.15
N ARG A 79 -2.86 7.29 0.17
CA ARG A 79 -4.16 7.97 0.16
C ARG A 79 -4.20 9.11 1.17
N ARG A 80 -3.69 8.89 2.38
CA ARG A 80 -3.63 9.91 3.43
C ARG A 80 -2.77 11.10 3.01
N ALA A 81 -1.61 10.84 2.40
CA ALA A 81 -0.74 11.89 1.87
C ALA A 81 -1.45 12.71 0.79
N ALA A 82 -2.08 12.03 -0.18
CA ALA A 82 -2.85 12.70 -1.24
C ALA A 82 -4.01 13.55 -0.70
N GLU A 83 -4.73 13.06 0.31
CA GLU A 83 -5.81 13.81 0.96
C GLU A 83 -5.27 15.04 1.70
N ALA A 84 -4.14 14.91 2.40
CA ALA A 84 -3.50 16.02 3.09
C ALA A 84 -3.01 17.10 2.12
N ASP A 85 -2.40 16.70 1.00
CA ASP A 85 -1.94 17.59 -0.05
C ASP A 85 -3.11 18.31 -0.70
N ALA A 86 -4.17 17.59 -1.07
CA ALA A 86 -5.37 18.18 -1.64
C ALA A 86 -6.00 19.23 -0.72
N GLU A 87 -6.05 18.95 0.59
CA GLU A 87 -6.57 19.89 1.59
C GLU A 87 -5.65 21.11 1.78
N ALA A 88 -4.32 20.93 1.72
CA ALA A 88 -3.37 22.04 1.74
C ALA A 88 -3.53 22.94 0.51
N GLN A 89 -3.71 22.35 -0.67
CA GLN A 89 -3.93 23.10 -1.92
C GLN A 89 -5.26 23.85 -1.88
N LYS A 90 -6.35 23.22 -1.41
CA LYS A 90 -7.66 23.89 -1.24
C LYS A 90 -7.55 25.10 -0.30
N ARG A 91 -6.90 24.94 0.85
CA ARG A 91 -6.69 26.04 1.80
C ARG A 91 -5.88 27.18 1.20
N SER A 92 -4.82 26.85 0.47
CA SER A 92 -3.97 27.84 -0.21
C SER A 92 -4.75 28.58 -1.29
N ALA A 93 -5.48 27.87 -2.14
CA ALA A 93 -6.32 28.45 -3.19
C ALA A 93 -7.39 29.39 -2.61
N ALA A 94 -8.05 28.98 -1.52
CA ALA A 94 -9.02 29.82 -0.81
C ALA A 94 -8.37 31.10 -0.25
N ALA A 95 -7.18 30.99 0.35
CA ALA A 95 -6.44 32.14 0.87
C ALA A 95 -6.03 33.12 -0.24
N TYR A 96 -5.50 32.63 -1.35
CA TYR A 96 -5.15 33.45 -2.52
C TYR A 96 -6.39 34.12 -3.13
N LYS A 97 -7.48 33.37 -3.29
CA LYS A 97 -8.76 33.92 -3.78
C LYS A 97 -9.26 35.03 -2.86
N GLY A 98 -9.25 34.81 -1.55
CA GLY A 98 -9.65 35.82 -0.56
C GLY A 98 -8.76 37.07 -0.61
N ALA A 99 -7.44 36.90 -0.72
CA ALA A 99 -6.51 38.01 -0.88
C ALA A 99 -6.77 38.81 -2.17
N ALA A 100 -6.93 38.12 -3.30
CA ALA A 100 -7.23 38.74 -4.58
C ALA A 100 -8.57 39.50 -4.54
N THR A 101 -9.64 38.89 -4.02
CA THR A 101 -10.95 39.54 -3.88
C THR A 101 -10.87 40.78 -2.99
N ARG A 102 -10.14 40.73 -1.86
CA ARG A 102 -9.93 41.91 -1.01
C ARG A 102 -9.18 43.04 -1.72
N MET A 103 -8.11 42.71 -2.45
CA MET A 103 -7.36 43.71 -3.22
C MET A 103 -8.23 44.34 -4.31
N LYS A 104 -9.00 43.53 -5.04
CA LYS A 104 -9.94 44.00 -6.07
C LYS A 104 -11.01 44.91 -5.48
N ASN A 105 -11.62 44.53 -4.34
CA ASN A 105 -12.60 45.36 -3.64
C ASN A 105 -12.01 46.69 -3.17
N ARG A 106 -10.78 46.69 -2.65
CA ARG A 106 -10.08 47.92 -2.24
C ARG A 106 -9.80 48.83 -3.44
N ALA A 107 -9.35 48.27 -4.56
CA ALA A 107 -9.12 49.02 -5.79
C ALA A 107 -10.43 49.64 -6.32
N LYS A 108 -11.53 48.87 -6.34
CA LYS A 108 -12.87 49.36 -6.71
C LYS A 108 -13.32 50.53 -5.82
N ALA A 109 -13.02 50.46 -4.52
CA ALA A 109 -13.31 51.53 -3.56
C ALA A 109 -12.31 52.72 -3.61
N GLY A 110 -11.26 52.65 -4.43
CA GLY A 110 -10.20 53.68 -4.48
C GLY A 110 -9.31 53.75 -3.24
N VAL A 111 -9.17 52.63 -2.51
CA VAL A 111 -8.42 52.53 -1.25
C VAL A 111 -7.06 51.88 -1.47
N CYS A 112 -6.00 52.51 -0.96
CA CYS A 112 -4.64 51.97 -0.98
C CYS A 112 -4.53 50.68 -0.13
N PRO A 113 -4.00 49.56 -0.67
CA PRO A 113 -3.82 48.33 0.09
C PRO A 113 -2.73 48.43 1.17
N CYS A 114 -1.76 49.35 1.03
CA CYS A 114 -0.61 49.45 1.94
C CYS A 114 -0.90 50.33 3.16
N CYS A 115 -1.60 51.45 2.99
CA CYS A 115 -1.79 52.46 4.05
C CYS A 115 -3.25 52.83 4.32
N ASN A 116 -4.22 52.15 3.69
CA ASN A 116 -5.66 52.34 3.85
C ASN A 116 -6.17 53.77 3.56
N ARG A 117 -5.36 54.61 2.89
CA ARG A 117 -5.79 55.94 2.43
C ARG A 117 -6.69 55.81 1.22
N THR A 118 -7.73 56.65 1.16
CA THR A 118 -8.64 56.73 0.02
C THR A 118 -8.19 57.81 -0.95
N PHE A 119 -8.02 57.45 -2.22
CA PHE A 119 -7.77 58.40 -3.29
C PHE A 119 -9.10 58.82 -3.90
N GLN A 120 -9.61 59.99 -3.51
CA GLN A 120 -10.95 60.46 -3.92
C GLN A 120 -11.14 60.50 -5.44
N ASN A 121 -10.09 60.85 -6.20
CA ASN A 121 -10.15 60.87 -7.66
C ASN A 121 -10.34 59.47 -8.24
N LEU A 122 -9.65 58.46 -7.69
CA LEU A 122 -9.80 57.07 -8.13
C LEU A 122 -11.17 56.51 -7.75
N ALA A 123 -11.64 56.78 -6.53
CA ALA A 123 -12.96 56.35 -6.08
C ALA A 123 -14.09 56.94 -6.96
N ARG A 124 -14.01 58.24 -7.28
CA ARG A 124 -14.96 58.90 -8.19
C ARG A 124 -14.87 58.35 -9.61
N HIS A 125 -13.66 58.13 -10.11
CA HIS A 125 -13.43 57.53 -11.42
C HIS A 125 -14.09 56.15 -11.50
N MET A 126 -13.80 55.25 -10.57
CA MET A 126 -14.39 53.91 -10.51
C MET A 126 -15.93 53.96 -10.44
N ALA A 127 -16.51 54.84 -9.61
CA ALA A 127 -17.96 54.98 -9.50
C ALA A 127 -18.64 55.49 -10.79
N SER A 128 -17.97 56.38 -11.54
CA SER A 128 -18.53 57.00 -12.75
C SER A 128 -18.30 56.18 -14.03
N GLN A 129 -17.10 55.61 -14.20
CA GLN A 129 -16.67 54.94 -15.42
C GLN A 129 -16.80 53.42 -15.34
N HIS A 130 -16.84 52.87 -14.13
CA HIS A 130 -16.86 51.43 -13.88
C HIS A 130 -17.93 51.01 -12.85
N PRO A 131 -19.20 51.47 -12.99
CA PRO A 131 -20.27 51.14 -12.04
C PRO A 131 -20.52 49.62 -11.97
N ASP A 132 -20.49 48.96 -13.12
CA ASP A 132 -20.75 47.51 -13.26
C ASP A 132 -19.46 46.68 -13.25
N HIS A 133 -18.36 47.19 -12.68
CA HIS A 133 -17.17 46.35 -12.52
C HIS A 133 -17.47 45.24 -11.49
N GLU A 134 -17.98 44.13 -12.01
CA GLU A 134 -18.21 42.91 -11.27
C GLU A 134 -16.89 42.16 -11.14
N LEU A 135 -16.60 41.73 -9.91
CA LEU A 135 -15.43 40.91 -9.65
C LEU A 135 -15.76 39.48 -10.06
N ASN A 136 -15.67 39.19 -11.36
CA ASN A 136 -15.87 37.84 -11.85
C ASN A 136 -14.90 36.87 -11.14
N ASN A 137 -15.50 35.93 -10.42
CA ASN A 137 -14.83 34.83 -9.74
C ASN A 137 -14.40 33.82 -10.81
N VAL A 138 -13.17 33.91 -11.29
CA VAL A 138 -12.62 32.89 -12.20
C VAL A 138 -12.51 31.57 -11.43
N VAL A 139 -13.48 30.69 -11.60
CA VAL A 139 -13.41 29.28 -11.22
C VAL A 139 -13.94 28.49 -12.41
N GLU A 140 -13.12 28.30 -13.44
CA GLU A 140 -13.41 27.36 -14.52
C GLU A 140 -12.12 27.05 -15.29
N LEU A 141 -11.18 26.38 -14.63
CA LEU A 141 -10.09 25.66 -15.31
C LEU A 141 -9.86 24.36 -14.53
N GLY A 142 -10.52 23.28 -14.96
CA GLY A 142 -10.36 21.96 -14.34
C GLY A 142 -11.37 20.87 -14.72
N GLN A 143 -12.32 21.11 -15.64
CA GLN A 143 -13.19 20.07 -16.19
C GLN A 143 -12.76 19.75 -17.63
N ALA A 144 -11.62 19.08 -17.78
CA ALA A 144 -11.22 18.46 -19.04
C ALA A 144 -10.20 17.35 -18.76
N ALA A 145 -10.66 16.25 -18.17
CA ALA A 145 -9.99 14.95 -18.21
C ALA A 145 -10.92 13.90 -17.59
N ASN A 146 -11.77 13.29 -18.42
CA ASN A 146 -12.20 11.88 -18.39
C ASN A 146 -13.51 11.74 -19.19
N ASP A 147 -13.37 11.68 -20.51
CA ASP A 147 -14.26 10.95 -21.40
C ASP A 147 -13.43 9.81 -22.04
#